data_AF-Q73EF0-F1
#
_entry.id   AF-Q73EF0-F1
#
_cell.length_a   1.000
_cell.length_b   1.000
_cell.length_c   1.000
_cell.angle_alpha   90.00
_cell.angle_beta   90.00
_cell.angle_gamma   90.00
#
_symmetry.space_group_name_H-M   'P 1'
#
loop_
_entity.id
_entity.type
_entity.pdbx_description
1 polymer ?
#
loop_
_entity_poly.entity_id
_entity_poly.type
_entity_poly.pdbx_seq_one_letter_code
_entity_poly.pdbx_strand_id
1 'polypeptide(L)' 'MGMEAEEFWLLPIGLFFDLWACHKQWHGIEKPKKTQTIDDIIPLGI' A
#
# COMPACT_ATOMS: atom_id res chain seq x y z
N MET A 1 9.47 -25.80 3.72
CA MET A 1 10.34 -24.93 2.89
C MET A 1 9.66 -23.58 2.83
N GLY A 2 9.82 -22.80 3.90
CA GLY A 2 9.27 -21.45 4.00
C GLY A 2 10.46 -20.51 4.03
N MET A 3 10.46 -19.54 3.12
CA MET A 3 11.42 -18.44 3.12
C MET A 3 10.92 -17.40 4.12
N GLU A 4 11.83 -16.85 4.93
CA GLU A 4 11.49 -15.78 5.85
C GLU A 4 11.05 -14.53 5.07
N ALA A 5 10.07 -13.79 5.59
CA ALA A 5 9.48 -12.67 4.87
C ALA A 5 10.52 -11.61 4.48
N GLU A 6 11.51 -11.37 5.35
CA GLU A 6 12.61 -10.44 5.08
C GLU A 6 13.49 -10.90 3.91
N GLU A 7 13.75 -12.20 3.82
CA GLU A 7 14.52 -12.78 2.71
C GLU A 7 13.74 -12.68 1.39
N PHE A 8 12.41 -12.85 1.43
CA PHE A 8 11.53 -12.68 0.28
C PHE A 8 11.58 -11.25 -0.29
N TRP A 9 11.58 -10.24 0.59
CA TRP A 9 11.66 -8.83 0.18
C TRP A 9 13.04 -8.45 -0.40
N LEU A 10 14.10 -9.18 -0.03
CA LEU A 10 15.46 -8.99 -0.56
C LEU A 10 15.70 -9.68 -1.91
N LEU A 11 14.76 -10.49 -2.39
CA LEU A 11 14.87 -11.15 -3.69
C LEU A 11 14.37 -10.27 -4.85
N PRO A 12 14.69 -10.63 -6.11
CA PRO A 12 14.21 -9.91 -7.28
C PRO A 12 12.68 -9.73 -7.34
N ILE A 13 11.92 -10.62 -6.69
CA ILE A 13 10.47 -10.52 -6.62
C ILE A 13 9.98 -9.43 -5.66
N GLY A 14 10.71 -9.17 -4.56
CA GLY A 14 10.45 -8.04 -3.67
C GLY A 14 10.63 -6.72 -4.41
N LEU A 15 11.74 -6.58 -5.14
CA LEU A 15 11.99 -5.42 -6.01
C LEU A 15 10.90 -5.23 -7.07
N PHE A 16 10.40 -6.31 -7.66
CA PHE A 16 9.30 -6.23 -8.62
C PHE A 16 8.02 -5.68 -7.98
N PHE A 17 7.67 -6.11 -6.77
CA PHE A 17 6.49 -5.58 -6.07
C PHE A 17 6.62 -4.11 -5.70
N ASP A 18 7.83 -3.66 -5.32
CA ASP A 18 8.10 -2.24 -5.06
C ASP A 18 7.94 -1.39 -6.32
N LEU A 19 8.48 -1.85 -7.46
CA LEU A 19 8.33 -1.17 -8.75
C LEU A 19 6.87 -1.17 -9.23
N TRP A 20 6.15 -2.28 -9.02
CA TRP A 20 4.72 -2.39 -9.33
C TRP A 20 3.88 -1.42 -8.49
N ALA A 21 4.18 -1.27 -7.20
CA ALA A 21 3.54 -0.28 -6.34
C ALA A 21 3.79 1.14 -6.86
N CYS A 22 5.05 1.49 -7.14
CA CYS A 22 5.42 2.78 -7.73
C CYS A 22 4.68 3.05 -9.06
N HIS A 23 4.58 2.05 -9.93
CA HIS A 23 3.88 2.14 -11.21
C HIS A 23 2.38 2.45 -11.01
N LYS A 24 1.71 1.76 -10.09
CA LYS A 24 0.30 2.03 -9.78
C LYS A 24 0.08 3.44 -9.22
N GLN A 25 1.02 3.96 -8.44
CA GLN A 25 0.96 5.33 -7.92
C GLN A 25 1.16 6.36 -9.04
N TRP A 26 2.12 6.14 -9.94
CA TRP A 26 2.37 7.00 -11.09
C TRP A 26 1.15 7.10 -12.01
N HIS A 27 0.48 5.97 -12.28
CA HIS A 27 -0.74 5.93 -13.08
C HIS A 27 -2.00 6.38 -12.33
N GLY A 28 -1.90 6.73 -11.04
CA GLY A 28 -3.05 7.10 -10.23
C GLY A 28 -4.06 5.97 -9.99
N ILE A 29 -3.66 4.72 -10.24
CA ILE A 29 -4.49 3.53 -10.00
C ILE A 29 -4.57 3.25 -8.50
N GLU A 30 -3.49 3.53 -7.77
CA GLU A 30 -3.49 3.41 -6.32
C GLU A 30 -4.22 4.58 -5.68
N LYS A 31 -5.19 4.27 -4.80
CA LYS A 31 -5.88 5.28 -4.01
C LYS A 31 -4.84 5.97 -3.12
N PRO A 32 -4.72 7.31 -3.14
CA PRO A 32 -3.80 8.01 -2.26
C PRO A 32 -4.14 7.69 -0.81
N LYS A 33 -3.13 7.54 0.03
CA LYS A 33 -3.34 7.37 1.48
C LYS A 33 -4.07 8.60 2.00
N LYS A 34 -5.36 8.44 2.32
CA LYS A 34 -6.16 9.47 2.98
C LYS A 34 -6.11 9.24 4.48
N THR A 35 -5.62 10.23 5.21
CA THR A 35 -5.83 10.29 6.65
C THR A 35 -7.30 10.61 6.87
N GLN A 36 -8.08 9.61 7.29
CA GLN A 36 -9.47 9.81 7.71
C GLN A 36 -9.50 9.82 9.24
N THR A 37 -10.10 10.85 9.81
CA THR A 37 -10.39 10.96 11.23
C THR A 37 -11.77 10.40 11.52
N ILE A 38 -12.07 10.14 12.79
CA ILE A 38 -13.39 9.64 13.21
C ILE A 38 -14.49 10.65 12.80
N ASP A 39 -14.16 11.94 12.82
CA ASP A 39 -15.05 13.03 12.41
C ASP A 39 -15.34 13.04 10.89
N ASP A 40 -14.48 12.45 10.05
CA ASP A 40 -14.74 12.28 8.61
C ASP A 40 -15.71 11.12 8.32
N ILE A 41 -15.86 10.19 9.28
CA ILE A 41 -16.66 8.96 9.13
C ILE A 41 -18.04 9.13 9.80
N ILE A 42 -18.10 9.85 10.92
CA ILE A 42 -19.35 10.07 11.67
C ILE A 42 -19.97 11.40 11.21
N PRO A 43 -21.09 11.38 10.47
CA PRO A 43 -21.78 12.62 10.11
C PRO A 43 -22.24 13.34 11.39
N LEU A 44 -21.83 14.61 11.54
CA LEU A 44 -22.29 15.49 12.61
C LEU A 44 -23.81 15.69 12.50
N GLY A 45 -24.60 14.92 13.25
CA GLY A 45 -26.06 15.06 13.22
C GLY A 45 -26.89 13.89 13.77
N ILE A 46 -26.40 13.13 14.75
CA ILE A 46 -27.26 12.30 15.63
C ILE A 46 -27.42 13.03 16.96
#